data_AF-A0A7S2NSI8-F1
#
_entry.id   AF-A0A7S2NSI8-F1
#
_cell.length_a   1.000
_cell.length_b   1.000
_cell.length_c   1.000
_cell.angle_alpha   90.00
_cell.angle_beta   90.00
_cell.angle_gamma   90.00
#
_symmetry.space_group_name_H-M   'P 1'
#
loop_
_entity.id
_entity.type
_entity.pdbx_description
1 polymer ?
#
loop_
_entity_poly.entity_id
_entity_poly.type
_entity_poly.pdbx_seq_one_letter_code
_entity_poly.pdbx_strand_id
1 'polypeptide(L)'
;MGVRGFTNSRTFLRKSYSSASTCSHRMVTSSALNAENLTPELEMMTAAFARMPDEKLRYKQLMFLAQKLAPMPDNLKIDANKVPGCLSTVHVHATLDDSVEPPVVNYTGDSDGILTKGLVALLVRGLSGNTAEVIDKVTPDFVNTAGISASLTPGRNNGFLNMLATMKKQANEVTAGATTTATNEEEEISSASIVTSFDEQEGRPMYNAMMSTLINFLKPTSINLVDNSHQHAGHAGSKGYDGESHFELEIVAECFDGLALVKRHQLIYTILGEIMPKIHALQIKANTPEEVAGKVEA
;
A
#
# COMPACT_ATOMS: atom_id res chain seq x y z
N MET A 1 43.77 -46.59 77.74
CA MET A 1 43.32 -45.19 77.74
C MET A 1 42.55 -44.90 76.45
N GLY A 2 41.42 -44.19 76.54
CA GLY A 2 40.58 -43.75 75.40
C GLY A 2 41.33 -42.80 74.45
N VAL A 3 40.71 -42.19 73.43
CA VAL A 3 39.42 -41.49 73.42
C VAL A 3 38.94 -41.29 71.98
N ARG A 4 37.63 -41.15 71.82
CA ARG A 4 36.85 -40.72 70.63
C ARG A 4 37.31 -39.38 70.03
N GLY A 5 36.96 -39.12 68.77
CA GLY A 5 37.00 -37.78 68.16
C GLY A 5 36.19 -37.65 66.86
N PHE A 6 35.08 -36.92 66.94
CA PHE A 6 34.18 -36.47 65.87
C PHE A 6 34.87 -35.53 64.86
N THR A 7 34.37 -35.41 63.61
CA THR A 7 33.60 -34.24 63.11
C THR A 7 33.41 -34.22 61.57
N ASN A 8 32.13 -34.29 61.17
CA ASN A 8 31.34 -33.35 60.36
C ASN A 8 31.72 -32.89 58.92
N SER A 9 30.67 -32.93 58.08
CA SER A 9 30.26 -31.91 57.09
C SER A 9 30.85 -31.92 55.66
N ARG A 10 30.05 -32.34 54.68
CA ARG A 10 29.19 -31.44 53.87
C ARG A 10 28.53 -32.19 52.71
N THR A 11 27.20 -32.13 52.71
CA THR A 11 26.29 -32.50 51.63
C THR A 11 26.43 -31.52 50.46
N PHE A 12 26.55 -32.03 49.24
CA PHE A 12 26.22 -31.30 48.00
C PHE A 12 25.26 -32.15 47.19
N LEU A 13 23.97 -31.81 47.25
CA LEU A 13 22.95 -32.32 46.34
C LEU A 13 23.25 -31.80 44.93
N ARG A 14 23.60 -32.70 44.02
CA ARG A 14 23.55 -32.44 42.58
C ARG A 14 22.10 -32.46 42.13
N LYS A 15 21.58 -31.31 41.72
CA LYS A 15 20.28 -31.15 41.08
C LYS A 15 20.39 -31.69 39.65
N SER A 16 19.82 -32.86 39.40
CA SER A 16 19.59 -33.40 38.07
C SER A 16 18.43 -32.66 37.42
N TYR A 17 18.69 -31.86 36.40
CA TYR A 17 17.64 -31.33 35.53
C TYR A 17 17.34 -32.37 34.45
N SER A 18 16.18 -33.01 34.60
CA SER A 18 15.59 -33.91 33.62
C SER A 18 14.88 -33.10 32.55
N SER A 19 15.20 -33.41 31.29
CA SER A 19 14.56 -32.96 30.07
C SER A 19 13.07 -33.32 30.02
N ALA A 20 12.22 -32.31 29.83
CA ALA A 20 10.84 -32.32 29.31
C ALA A 20 10.47 -30.83 29.13
N SER A 21 9.83 -30.32 28.09
CA SER A 21 8.93 -30.91 27.09
C SER A 21 9.04 -30.08 25.81
N THR A 22 9.22 -30.75 24.67
CA THR A 22 8.72 -30.25 23.39
C THR A 22 7.20 -30.36 23.40
N CYS A 23 6.51 -29.23 23.57
CA CYS A 23 5.13 -29.12 23.12
C CYS A 23 5.09 -27.97 22.11
N SER A 24 4.96 -28.38 20.86
CA SER A 24 4.73 -27.57 19.68
C SER A 24 3.57 -26.60 19.92
N HIS A 25 3.87 -25.32 20.12
CA HIS A 25 2.87 -24.27 19.94
C HIS A 25 2.57 -24.15 18.44
N ARG A 26 1.66 -25.01 17.98
CA ARG A 26 0.90 -24.78 16.76
C ARG A 26 -0.06 -23.62 17.08
N MET A 27 0.36 -22.40 16.82
CA MET A 27 -0.58 -21.27 16.74
C MET A 27 -1.41 -21.49 15.49
N VAL A 28 -2.66 -21.89 15.70
CA VAL A 28 -3.70 -21.75 14.67
C VAL A 28 -4.06 -20.28 14.69
N THR A 29 -3.51 -19.51 13.74
CA THR A 29 -3.91 -18.14 13.49
C THR A 29 -5.29 -18.17 12.83
N SER A 30 -6.27 -17.54 13.48
CA SER A 30 -7.56 -17.32 12.85
C SER A 30 -7.35 -16.33 11.71
N SER A 31 -7.50 -16.80 10.47
CA SER A 31 -7.43 -16.01 9.22
C SER A 31 -8.58 -15.00 9.06
N ALA A 32 -9.34 -14.73 10.12
CA ALA A 32 -10.49 -13.84 10.08
C ALA A 32 -10.04 -12.39 10.32
N LEU A 33 -10.53 -11.49 9.47
CA LEU A 33 -10.41 -10.05 9.67
C LEU A 33 -11.09 -9.62 10.97
N ASN A 34 -10.53 -8.63 11.65
CA ASN A 34 -11.21 -7.95 12.76
C ASN A 34 -12.31 -6.99 12.24
N ALA A 35 -13.03 -6.34 13.15
CA ALA A 35 -14.10 -5.38 12.81
C ALA A 35 -13.63 -4.18 11.96
N GLU A 36 -12.32 -3.92 11.91
CA GLU A 36 -11.69 -2.85 11.13
C GLU A 36 -11.09 -3.36 9.81
N ASN A 37 -11.45 -4.58 9.38
CA ASN A 37 -10.89 -5.24 8.21
C ASN A 37 -9.37 -5.40 8.24
N LEU A 38 -8.78 -5.68 9.41
CA LEU A 38 -7.35 -5.97 9.54
C LEU A 38 -7.10 -7.47 9.75
N THR A 39 -6.05 -7.96 9.12
CA THR A 39 -5.45 -9.26 9.45
C THR A 39 -4.94 -9.25 10.90
N PRO A 40 -4.88 -10.40 11.60
CA PRO A 40 -4.35 -10.46 12.97
C PRO A 40 -2.95 -9.84 13.13
N GLU A 41 -2.07 -10.07 12.14
CA GLU A 41 -0.71 -9.53 12.10
C GLU A 41 -0.70 -8.00 11.98
N LEU A 42 -1.47 -7.42 11.04
CA LEU A 42 -1.62 -5.97 10.91
C LEU A 42 -2.24 -5.35 12.16
N GLU A 43 -3.24 -5.97 12.76
CA GLU A 43 -3.86 -5.46 13.99
C GLU A 43 -2.84 -5.38 15.13
N MET A 44 -2.08 -6.47 15.35
CA MET A 44 -1.04 -6.51 16.37
C MET A 44 0.03 -5.44 16.13
N MET A 45 0.50 -5.30 14.89
CA MET A 45 1.51 -4.30 14.55
C MET A 45 0.96 -2.87 14.71
N THR A 46 -0.26 -2.61 14.25
CA THR A 46 -0.95 -1.33 14.39
C THR A 46 -1.06 -0.94 15.87
N ALA A 47 -1.52 -1.87 16.72
CA ALA A 47 -1.60 -1.65 18.16
C ALA A 47 -0.21 -1.39 18.80
N ALA A 48 0.83 -2.09 18.33
CA ALA A 48 2.20 -1.88 18.81
C ALA A 48 2.72 -0.47 18.46
N PHE A 49 2.48 0.01 17.24
CA PHE A 49 2.82 1.36 16.81
C PHE A 49 2.02 2.43 17.56
N ALA A 50 0.71 2.21 17.75
CA ALA A 50 -0.18 3.14 18.45
C ALA A 50 0.21 3.37 19.92
N ARG A 51 0.83 2.38 20.57
CA ARG A 51 1.33 2.48 21.95
C ARG A 51 2.64 3.26 22.09
N MET A 52 3.30 3.60 20.99
CA MET A 52 4.56 4.33 21.04
C MET A 52 4.31 5.80 21.39
N PRO A 53 5.00 6.34 22.42
CA PRO A 53 4.70 7.67 22.94
C PRO A 53 5.12 8.81 22.02
N ASP A 54 6.08 8.58 21.11
CA ASP A 54 6.64 9.63 20.26
C ASP A 54 6.88 9.19 18.81
N GLU A 55 6.93 10.19 17.92
CA GLU A 55 7.17 10.02 16.49
C GLU A 55 8.55 9.42 16.17
N LYS A 56 9.58 9.83 16.92
CA LYS A 56 10.96 9.38 16.71
C LYS A 56 11.09 7.88 16.98
N LEU A 57 10.36 7.34 17.96
CA LEU A 57 10.33 5.91 18.24
C LEU A 57 9.63 5.13 17.13
N ARG A 58 8.51 5.63 16.60
CA ARG A 58 7.80 5.03 15.46
C ARG A 58 8.68 4.99 14.21
N TYR A 59 9.41 6.08 13.94
CA TYR A 59 10.41 6.13 12.88
C TYR A 59 11.50 5.06 13.08
N LYS A 60 12.09 4.97 14.27
CA LYS A 60 13.10 3.95 14.60
C LYS A 60 12.57 2.54 14.43
N GLN A 61 11.31 2.31 14.81
CA GLN A 61 10.67 1.02 14.63
C GLN A 61 10.53 0.65 13.14
N LEU A 62 10.14 1.59 12.28
CA LEU A 62 10.11 1.36 10.83
C LEU A 62 11.51 1.04 10.28
N MET A 63 12.56 1.75 10.71
CA MET A 63 13.95 1.41 10.35
C MET A 63 14.32 0.00 10.78
N PHE A 64 13.93 -0.40 11.99
CA PHE A 64 14.19 -1.73 12.52
C PHE A 64 13.48 -2.81 11.68
N LEU A 65 12.22 -2.58 11.30
CA LEU A 65 11.50 -3.48 10.40
C LEU A 65 12.18 -3.58 9.04
N ALA A 66 12.65 -2.46 8.47
CA ALA A 66 13.37 -2.44 7.21
C ALA A 66 14.63 -3.33 7.22
N GLN A 67 15.38 -3.33 8.34
CA GLN A 67 16.57 -4.14 8.53
C GLN A 67 16.27 -5.63 8.74
N LYS A 68 15.06 -5.95 9.21
CA LYS A 68 14.61 -7.32 9.46
C LYS A 68 13.89 -7.94 8.26
N LEU A 69 13.49 -7.14 7.29
CA LEU A 69 12.89 -7.61 6.06
C LEU A 69 13.88 -8.50 5.31
N ALA A 70 13.45 -9.70 4.92
CA ALA A 70 14.26 -10.60 4.11
C ALA A 70 14.62 -9.91 2.78
N PRO A 71 15.88 -10.03 2.31
CA PRO A 71 16.29 -9.40 1.06
C PRO A 71 15.53 -10.03 -0.11
N MET A 72 14.97 -9.17 -0.96
CA MET A 72 14.34 -9.61 -2.20
C MET A 72 15.41 -10.07 -3.20
N PRO A 73 15.26 -11.26 -3.81
CA PRO A 73 16.13 -11.73 -4.87
C PRO A 73 16.19 -10.75 -6.06
N ASP A 74 17.38 -10.56 -6.64
CA ASP A 74 17.58 -9.56 -7.69
C ASP A 74 16.81 -9.89 -8.99
N ASN A 75 16.53 -11.16 -9.27
CA ASN A 75 15.69 -11.58 -10.40
C ASN A 75 14.23 -11.16 -10.26
N LEU A 76 13.78 -10.77 -9.06
CA LEU A 76 12.44 -10.25 -8.81
C LEU A 76 12.41 -8.71 -8.82
N LYS A 77 13.56 -8.03 -8.83
CA LYS A 77 13.64 -6.56 -8.92
C LYS A 77 13.55 -6.09 -10.37
N ILE A 78 12.42 -6.41 -11.00
CA ILE A 78 12.10 -6.10 -12.39
C ILE A 78 10.95 -5.10 -12.44
N ASP A 79 10.82 -4.38 -13.55
CA ASP A 79 9.77 -3.36 -13.72
C ASP A 79 8.35 -3.90 -13.52
N ALA A 80 8.10 -5.16 -13.85
CA ALA A 80 6.80 -5.81 -13.61
C ALA A 80 6.40 -5.88 -12.13
N ASN A 81 7.38 -5.94 -11.22
CA ASN A 81 7.16 -5.98 -9.77
C ASN A 81 7.27 -4.58 -9.13
N LYS A 82 7.48 -3.53 -9.91
CA LYS A 82 7.71 -2.18 -9.41
C LYS A 82 6.39 -1.52 -9.01
N VAL A 83 6.38 -0.87 -7.84
CA VAL A 83 5.23 -0.08 -7.40
C VAL A 83 5.32 1.33 -8.01
N PRO A 84 4.32 1.78 -8.78
CA PRO A 84 4.33 3.11 -9.38
C PRO A 84 4.03 4.23 -8.36
N GLY A 85 4.49 5.46 -8.64
CA GLY A 85 4.16 6.66 -7.86
C GLY A 85 4.71 6.68 -6.42
N CYS A 86 5.85 6.02 -6.19
CA CYS A 86 6.59 6.11 -4.95
C CYS A 86 7.83 6.99 -5.15
N LEU A 87 8.10 7.89 -4.19
CA LEU A 87 9.32 8.71 -4.18
C LEU A 87 10.60 7.87 -4.15
N SER A 88 10.53 6.71 -3.51
CA SER A 88 11.57 5.68 -3.50
C SER A 88 11.19 4.57 -4.47
N THR A 89 12.16 3.95 -5.12
CA THR A 89 11.91 2.75 -5.90
C THR A 89 11.46 1.64 -4.96
N VAL A 90 10.32 1.03 -5.23
CA VAL A 90 9.79 -0.09 -4.46
C VAL A 90 9.47 -1.22 -5.42
N HIS A 91 9.86 -2.44 -5.03
CA HIS A 91 9.42 -3.66 -5.68
C HIS A 91 8.68 -4.54 -4.69
N VAL A 92 7.58 -5.14 -5.12
CA VAL A 92 6.81 -6.14 -4.37
C VAL A 92 6.45 -7.29 -5.29
N HIS A 93 6.47 -8.50 -4.76
CA HIS A 93 6.13 -9.69 -5.49
C HIS A 93 5.33 -10.64 -4.62
N ALA A 94 4.14 -11.00 -5.08
CA ALA A 94 3.27 -12.00 -4.46
C ALA A 94 3.57 -13.41 -4.99
N THR A 95 3.50 -14.38 -4.11
CA THR A 95 3.59 -15.81 -4.43
C THR A 95 2.44 -16.53 -3.74
N LEU A 96 1.73 -17.41 -4.47
CA LEU A 96 0.70 -18.26 -3.89
C LEU A 96 1.36 -19.47 -3.22
N ASP A 97 0.92 -19.77 -2.00
CA ASP A 97 1.21 -21.02 -1.30
C ASP A 97 -0.06 -21.87 -1.27
N ASP A 98 -0.09 -22.86 -2.17
CA ASP A 98 -1.16 -23.83 -2.35
C ASP A 98 -0.97 -25.10 -1.51
N SER A 99 0.07 -25.14 -0.68
CA SER A 99 0.31 -26.26 0.25
C SER A 99 -0.64 -26.26 1.46
N VAL A 100 -1.35 -25.15 1.67
CA VAL A 100 -2.33 -24.94 2.72
C VAL A 100 -3.71 -24.67 2.11
N GLU A 101 -4.76 -25.12 2.80
CA GLU A 101 -6.16 -24.94 2.36
C GLU A 101 -6.92 -24.08 3.39
N PRO A 102 -7.49 -22.93 2.98
CA PRO A 102 -7.41 -22.32 1.65
C PRO A 102 -6.01 -21.80 1.32
N PRO A 103 -5.64 -21.68 0.02
CA PRO A 103 -4.34 -21.20 -0.40
C PRO A 103 -4.11 -19.75 0.06
N VAL A 104 -2.89 -19.46 0.48
CA VAL A 104 -2.53 -18.16 1.05
C VAL A 104 -1.51 -17.44 0.18
N VAL A 105 -1.52 -16.12 0.22
CA VAL A 105 -0.56 -15.28 -0.50
C VAL A 105 0.58 -14.88 0.42
N ASN A 106 1.81 -15.06 -0.04
CA ASN A 106 3.02 -14.59 0.61
C ASN A 106 3.65 -13.48 -0.22
N TYR A 107 4.32 -12.52 0.43
CA TYR A 107 4.97 -11.41 -0.24
C TYR A 107 6.46 -11.36 0.03
N THR A 108 7.19 -10.90 -0.98
CA THR A 108 8.54 -10.36 -0.84
C THR A 108 8.56 -8.94 -1.35
N GLY A 109 9.46 -8.11 -0.82
CA GLY A 109 9.56 -6.73 -1.29
C GLY A 109 10.85 -6.06 -0.85
N ASP A 110 11.19 -4.98 -1.53
CA ASP A 110 12.38 -4.17 -1.25
C ASP A 110 12.17 -2.72 -1.65
N SER A 111 13.00 -1.83 -1.11
CA SER A 111 13.06 -0.44 -1.52
C SER A 111 14.46 0.15 -1.35
N ASP A 112 14.82 1.06 -2.25
CA ASP A 112 16.08 1.83 -2.17
C ASP A 112 16.09 2.82 -0.98
N GLY A 113 14.91 3.22 -0.49
CA GLY A 113 14.75 4.11 0.65
C GLY A 113 14.49 3.35 1.94
N ILE A 114 15.32 3.55 2.97
CA ILE A 114 15.21 2.82 4.25
C ILE A 114 13.86 2.96 4.95
N LEU A 115 13.22 4.15 4.91
CA LEU A 115 11.91 4.34 5.53
C LEU A 115 10.79 3.71 4.73
N THR A 116 10.85 3.86 3.41
CA THR A 116 9.91 3.21 2.49
C THR A 116 10.03 1.69 2.62
N LYS A 117 11.24 1.14 2.72
CA LYS A 117 11.49 -0.27 3.02
C LYS A 117 10.90 -0.71 4.37
N GLY A 118 10.88 0.17 5.37
CA GLY A 118 10.20 -0.10 6.64
C GLY A 118 8.68 -0.22 6.51
N LEU A 119 8.07 0.59 5.63
CA LEU A 119 6.65 0.50 5.28
C LEU A 119 6.35 -0.74 4.44
N VAL A 120 7.22 -1.08 3.47
CA VAL A 120 7.15 -2.35 2.74
C VAL A 120 7.18 -3.51 3.72
N ALA A 121 8.10 -3.50 4.70
CA ALA A 121 8.22 -4.55 5.69
C ALA A 121 6.95 -4.69 6.56
N LEU A 122 6.29 -3.59 6.89
CA LEU A 122 5.00 -3.59 7.59
C LEU A 122 3.92 -4.30 6.76
N LEU A 123 3.78 -3.95 5.48
CA LEU A 123 2.78 -4.53 4.58
C LEU A 123 3.08 -6.00 4.27
N VAL A 124 4.33 -6.34 3.93
CA VAL A 124 4.77 -7.72 3.67
C VAL A 124 4.45 -8.60 4.87
N ARG A 125 4.81 -8.18 6.08
CA ARG A 125 4.56 -8.95 7.29
C ARG A 125 3.08 -9.02 7.64
N GLY A 126 2.34 -7.95 7.39
CA GLY A 126 0.92 -7.85 7.73
C GLY A 126 0.02 -8.66 6.80
N LEU A 127 0.33 -8.70 5.50
CA LEU A 127 -0.53 -9.32 4.49
C LEU A 127 -0.14 -10.76 4.16
N SER A 128 1.13 -11.15 4.32
CA SER A 128 1.57 -12.52 4.02
C SER A 128 0.86 -13.54 4.90
N GLY A 129 0.58 -14.73 4.36
CA GLY A 129 -0.09 -15.82 5.05
C GLY A 129 -1.61 -15.67 5.12
N ASN A 130 -2.20 -14.71 4.39
CA ASN A 130 -3.65 -14.52 4.30
C ASN A 130 -4.16 -14.86 2.88
N THR A 131 -5.44 -15.17 2.76
CA THR A 131 -6.07 -15.39 1.45
C THR A 131 -6.20 -14.07 0.68
N ALA A 132 -6.30 -14.14 -0.65
CA ALA A 132 -6.51 -12.94 -1.48
C ALA A 132 -7.79 -12.19 -1.08
N GLU A 133 -8.86 -12.92 -0.74
CA GLU A 133 -10.13 -12.35 -0.26
C GLU A 133 -9.98 -11.52 1.02
N VAL A 134 -9.15 -12.00 1.95
CA VAL A 134 -8.86 -11.29 3.20
C VAL A 134 -8.02 -10.05 2.91
N ILE A 135 -7.00 -10.18 2.06
CA ILE A 135 -6.10 -9.10 1.67
C ILE A 135 -6.87 -7.97 0.96
N ASP A 136 -7.78 -8.31 0.04
CA ASP A 136 -8.55 -7.36 -0.76
C ASP A 136 -9.41 -6.44 0.12
N LYS A 137 -9.95 -6.97 1.22
CA LYS A 137 -10.78 -6.21 2.17
C LYS A 137 -10.00 -5.28 3.09
N VAL A 138 -8.68 -5.39 3.18
CA VAL A 138 -7.87 -4.57 4.11
C VAL A 138 -7.96 -3.09 3.77
N THR A 139 -8.48 -2.25 4.67
CA THR A 139 -8.54 -0.80 4.45
C THR A 139 -7.24 -0.13 4.88
N PRO A 140 -6.88 1.05 4.33
CA PRO A 140 -5.67 1.77 4.72
C PRO A 140 -5.79 2.51 6.07
N ASP A 141 -6.94 2.47 6.74
CA ASP A 141 -7.22 3.32 7.90
C ASP A 141 -6.30 3.03 9.10
N PHE A 142 -5.75 1.82 9.18
CA PHE A 142 -4.80 1.44 10.24
C PHE A 142 -3.53 2.29 10.27
N VAL A 143 -3.15 2.95 9.17
CA VAL A 143 -1.98 3.85 9.16
C VAL A 143 -2.17 5.05 10.08
N ASN A 144 -3.41 5.55 10.15
CA ASN A 144 -3.79 6.63 11.04
C ASN A 144 -3.83 6.12 12.49
N THR A 145 -4.41 4.94 12.72
CA THR A 145 -4.49 4.31 14.05
C THR A 145 -3.11 3.96 14.61
N ALA A 146 -2.21 3.45 13.78
CA ALA A 146 -0.80 3.23 14.13
C ALA A 146 -0.05 4.56 14.37
N GLY A 147 -0.67 5.68 13.98
CA GLY A 147 -0.09 7.01 13.98
C GLY A 147 1.08 7.17 13.00
N ILE A 148 1.34 6.17 12.15
CA ILE A 148 2.44 6.17 11.18
C ILE A 148 2.27 7.35 10.22
N SER A 149 1.04 7.71 9.86
CA SER A 149 0.78 8.84 8.94
C SER A 149 1.39 10.16 9.44
N ALA A 150 1.46 10.38 10.76
CA ALA A 150 2.06 11.60 11.32
C ALA A 150 3.60 11.64 11.16
N SER A 151 4.23 10.47 10.98
CA SER A 151 5.68 10.31 10.79
C SER A 151 6.10 10.28 9.32
N LEU A 152 5.13 10.37 8.39
CA LEU A 152 5.37 10.30 6.95
C LEU A 152 5.18 11.67 6.31
N THR A 153 6.05 11.98 5.35
CA THR A 153 5.81 13.11 4.44
C THR A 153 4.64 12.77 3.51
N PRO A 154 3.94 13.77 2.93
CA PRO A 154 2.81 13.51 2.02
C PRO A 154 3.14 12.51 0.89
N GLY A 155 4.31 12.65 0.25
CA GLY A 155 4.75 11.72 -0.81
C GLY A 155 4.94 10.28 -0.34
N ARG A 156 5.35 10.05 0.92
CA ARG A 156 5.48 8.70 1.48
C ARG A 156 4.13 8.09 1.82
N ASN A 157 3.16 8.91 2.23
CA ASN A 157 1.81 8.43 2.48
C ASN A 157 1.14 7.97 1.18
N ASN A 158 1.32 8.72 0.08
CA ASN A 158 0.83 8.31 -1.24
C ASN A 158 1.51 7.02 -1.71
N GLY A 159 2.84 6.95 -1.58
CA GLY A 159 3.57 5.73 -1.90
C GLY A 159 3.07 4.51 -1.10
N PHE A 160 2.72 4.70 0.17
CA PHE A 160 2.12 3.65 0.98
C PHE A 160 0.79 3.13 0.43
N LEU A 161 -0.11 4.02 0.01
CA LEU A 161 -1.39 3.63 -0.57
C LEU A 161 -1.20 2.87 -1.89
N ASN A 162 -0.24 3.30 -2.72
CA ASN A 162 0.12 2.61 -3.96
C ASN A 162 0.69 1.22 -3.70
N MET A 163 1.53 1.06 -2.67
CA MET A 163 2.04 -0.25 -2.26
C MET A 163 0.90 -1.19 -1.86
N LEU A 164 -0.03 -0.73 -1.01
CA LEU A 164 -1.17 -1.55 -0.59
C LEU A 164 -2.06 -1.94 -1.79
N ALA A 165 -2.39 -1.00 -2.67
CA ALA A 165 -3.18 -1.27 -3.86
C ALA A 165 -2.49 -2.27 -4.81
N THR A 166 -1.18 -2.11 -5.02
CA THR A 166 -0.38 -3.02 -5.86
C THR A 166 -0.34 -4.43 -5.28
N MET A 167 -0.16 -4.56 -3.96
CA MET A 167 -0.14 -5.86 -3.29
C MET A 167 -1.51 -6.55 -3.39
N LYS A 168 -2.62 -5.83 -3.17
CA LYS A 168 -3.97 -6.38 -3.36
C LYS A 168 -4.20 -6.90 -4.79
N LYS A 169 -3.80 -6.10 -5.78
CA LYS A 169 -3.86 -6.49 -7.20
C LYS A 169 -3.08 -7.79 -7.45
N GLN A 170 -1.82 -7.84 -7.00
CA GLN A 170 -1.00 -9.04 -7.15
C GLN A 170 -1.60 -10.27 -6.44
N ALA A 171 -2.22 -10.09 -5.26
CA ALA A 171 -2.92 -11.17 -4.55
C ALA A 171 -4.02 -11.81 -5.39
N ASN A 172 -4.84 -10.98 -6.06
CA ASN A 172 -5.92 -11.45 -6.91
C ASN A 172 -5.40 -12.09 -8.21
N GLU A 173 -4.30 -11.58 -8.76
CA GLU A 173 -3.67 -12.15 -9.96
C GLU A 173 -3.06 -13.53 -9.70
N VAL A 174 -2.36 -13.73 -8.57
CA VAL A 174 -1.73 -15.02 -8.28
C VAL A 174 -2.74 -16.11 -7.92
N THR A 175 -3.89 -15.75 -7.35
CA THR A 175 -4.99 -16.71 -7.11
C THR A 175 -5.75 -17.05 -8.39
N ALA A 176 -5.95 -16.08 -9.29
CA ALA A 176 -6.53 -16.32 -10.61
C ALA A 176 -5.61 -17.20 -11.49
N GLY A 177 -4.30 -16.98 -11.43
CA GLY A 177 -3.29 -17.74 -12.17
C GLY A 177 -3.20 -19.23 -11.78
N ALA A 178 -3.59 -19.60 -10.55
CA ALA A 178 -3.64 -21.00 -10.13
C ALA A 178 -4.78 -21.81 -10.78
N THR A 179 -5.78 -21.13 -11.36
CA THR A 179 -6.92 -21.79 -12.02
C THR A 179 -6.69 -22.02 -13.52
N THR A 180 -5.62 -21.47 -14.12
CA THR A 180 -5.46 -21.48 -15.58
C THR A 180 -4.03 -21.83 -16.00
N THR A 181 -3.77 -23.12 -16.22
CA THR A 181 -2.69 -23.55 -17.13
C THR A 181 -3.27 -23.69 -18.53
N ALA A 182 -2.67 -23.00 -19.51
CA ALA A 182 -3.11 -22.83 -20.90
C ALA A 182 -4.36 -21.93 -20.99
N THR A 183 -4.37 -20.78 -21.66
CA THR A 183 -3.86 -20.46 -23.00
C THR A 183 -3.55 -18.96 -23.07
N ASN A 184 -2.60 -18.59 -23.93
CA ASN A 184 -2.49 -17.22 -24.43
C ASN A 184 -3.80 -16.87 -25.13
N GLU A 185 -4.68 -16.06 -24.53
CA GLU A 185 -5.66 -15.29 -25.28
C GLU A 185 -5.84 -13.93 -24.59
N GLU A 186 -5.59 -12.88 -25.38
CA GLU A 186 -6.00 -11.51 -25.11
C GLU A 186 -7.53 -11.51 -25.03
N GLU A 187 -8.11 -11.62 -23.84
CA GLU A 187 -9.55 -11.43 -23.67
C GLU A 187 -9.87 -9.95 -23.42
N GLU A 188 -10.04 -9.26 -24.56
CA GLU A 188 -11.20 -8.43 -24.86
C GLU A 188 -12.38 -8.65 -23.90
N ILE A 189 -12.71 -7.64 -23.07
CA ILE A 189 -14.00 -7.58 -22.40
C ILE A 189 -14.64 -6.20 -22.66
N SER A 190 -15.58 -6.25 -23.60
CA SER A 190 -16.76 -5.40 -23.81
C SER A 190 -16.68 -3.92 -23.39
N SER A 191 -16.24 -3.09 -24.34
CA SER A 191 -17.01 -1.94 -24.87
C SER A 191 -18.10 -1.32 -23.98
N ALA A 192 -17.68 -0.71 -22.88
CA ALA A 192 -18.35 0.46 -22.30
C ALA A 192 -17.34 1.61 -22.25
N SER A 193 -17.08 2.24 -23.40
CA SER A 193 -16.33 3.49 -23.62
C SER A 193 -15.35 3.93 -22.52
N ILE A 194 -14.36 3.11 -22.18
CA ILE A 194 -13.27 3.51 -21.29
C ILE A 194 -12.30 4.36 -22.10
N VAL A 195 -11.92 5.52 -21.59
CA VAL A 195 -10.85 6.33 -22.18
C VAL A 195 -9.52 5.64 -21.87
N THR A 196 -8.95 4.99 -22.88
CA THR A 196 -7.67 4.26 -22.76
C THR A 196 -6.51 4.98 -23.43
N SER A 197 -6.78 6.02 -24.22
CA SER A 197 -5.78 6.79 -24.95
C SER A 197 -6.12 8.29 -24.93
N PHE A 198 -5.08 9.12 -24.88
CA PHE A 198 -5.18 10.57 -25.06
C PHE A 198 -4.09 11.01 -26.04
N ASP A 199 -4.35 12.08 -26.79
CA ASP A 199 -3.34 12.68 -27.67
C ASP A 199 -2.38 13.51 -26.82
N GLU A 200 -1.12 13.08 -26.76
CA GLU A 200 -0.06 13.83 -26.09
C GLU A 200 0.11 15.21 -26.75
N GLN A 201 0.14 16.26 -25.92
CA GLN A 201 0.29 17.63 -26.41
C GLN A 201 1.74 18.06 -26.30
N GLU A 202 2.35 18.38 -27.44
CA GLU A 202 3.74 18.83 -27.52
C GLU A 202 3.93 20.13 -26.72
N GLY A 203 4.94 20.19 -25.86
CA GLY A 203 5.21 21.35 -25.00
C GLY A 203 4.34 21.46 -23.74
N ARG A 204 3.51 20.45 -23.42
CA ARG A 204 2.68 20.41 -22.20
C ARG A 204 3.00 19.21 -21.29
N PRO A 205 4.20 19.17 -20.67
CA PRO A 205 4.63 18.04 -19.85
C PRO A 205 3.75 17.79 -18.61
N MET A 206 3.15 18.82 -18.00
CA MET A 206 2.30 18.62 -16.81
C MET A 206 0.95 18.04 -17.19
N TYR A 207 0.32 18.56 -18.25
CA TYR A 207 -0.90 18.03 -18.84
C TYR A 207 -0.75 16.54 -19.19
N ASN A 208 0.30 16.18 -19.94
CA ASN A 208 0.53 14.79 -20.36
C ASN A 208 0.74 13.86 -19.15
N ALA A 209 1.51 14.32 -18.15
CA ALA A 209 1.74 13.55 -16.93
C ALA A 209 0.45 13.34 -16.12
N MET A 210 -0.38 14.39 -15.97
CA MET A 210 -1.67 14.29 -15.27
C MET A 210 -2.62 13.36 -16.01
N MET A 211 -2.76 13.52 -17.32
CA MET A 211 -3.66 12.73 -18.14
C MET A 211 -3.28 11.24 -18.13
N SER A 212 -2.00 10.94 -18.35
CA SER A 212 -1.48 9.57 -18.29
C SER A 212 -1.72 8.92 -16.93
N THR A 213 -1.41 9.64 -15.85
CA THR A 213 -1.60 9.12 -14.48
C THR A 213 -3.09 8.86 -14.20
N LEU A 214 -3.97 9.83 -14.48
CA LEU A 214 -5.39 9.69 -14.18
C LEU A 214 -6.05 8.58 -15.00
N ILE A 215 -5.73 8.45 -16.29
CA ILE A 215 -6.26 7.38 -17.15
C ILE A 215 -5.81 6.01 -16.64
N ASN A 216 -4.53 5.84 -16.35
CA ASN A 216 -3.97 4.57 -15.92
C ASN A 216 -4.58 4.07 -14.59
N PHE A 217 -4.76 4.98 -13.63
CA PHE A 217 -5.22 4.61 -12.29
C PHE A 217 -6.75 4.57 -12.13
N LEU A 218 -7.48 5.48 -12.78
CA LEU A 218 -8.93 5.62 -12.56
C LEU A 218 -9.77 4.98 -13.66
N LYS A 219 -9.17 4.60 -14.79
CA LYS A 219 -9.87 4.02 -15.96
C LYS A 219 -11.19 4.73 -16.26
N PRO A 220 -11.18 6.06 -16.45
CA PRO A 220 -12.40 6.84 -16.53
C PRO A 220 -13.19 6.54 -17.80
N THR A 221 -14.52 6.61 -17.69
CA THR A 221 -15.44 6.61 -18.83
C THR A 221 -15.37 7.94 -19.59
N SER A 222 -15.07 9.04 -18.89
CA SER A 222 -14.84 10.36 -19.49
C SER A 222 -13.84 11.15 -18.66
N ILE A 223 -12.92 11.83 -19.31
CA ILE A 223 -11.96 12.72 -18.66
C ILE A 223 -11.72 13.96 -19.53
N ASN A 224 -11.75 15.12 -18.90
CA ASN A 224 -11.43 16.39 -19.51
C ASN A 224 -10.52 17.17 -18.55
N LEU A 225 -9.35 17.57 -19.04
CA LEU A 225 -8.39 18.38 -18.30
C LEU A 225 -8.17 19.67 -19.09
N VAL A 226 -8.33 20.81 -18.45
CA VAL A 226 -8.15 22.13 -19.09
C VAL A 226 -7.08 22.90 -18.33
N ASP A 227 -6.08 23.37 -19.08
CA ASP A 227 -5.06 24.30 -18.57
C ASP A 227 -5.58 25.74 -18.69
N ASN A 228 -5.87 26.37 -17.55
CA ASN A 228 -6.34 27.75 -17.42
C ASN A 228 -5.22 28.72 -17.00
N SER A 229 -3.95 28.31 -17.09
CA SER A 229 -2.79 29.12 -16.63
C SER A 229 -2.72 30.51 -17.28
N HIS A 230 -3.17 30.65 -18.52
CA HIS A 230 -3.21 31.94 -19.22
C HIS A 230 -4.21 32.94 -18.64
N GLN A 231 -5.27 32.49 -17.96
CA GLN A 231 -6.29 33.39 -17.38
C GLN A 231 -5.83 34.04 -16.07
N HIS A 232 -4.69 33.60 -15.52
CA HIS A 232 -4.12 34.10 -14.26
C HIS A 232 -2.70 34.66 -14.37
N ALA A 233 -2.18 34.81 -15.60
CA ALA A 233 -0.90 35.46 -15.86
C ALA A 233 -0.91 36.92 -15.36
N GLY A 234 -0.26 37.19 -14.22
CA GLY A 234 -0.08 38.53 -13.66
C GLY A 234 -0.68 38.81 -12.28
N HIS A 235 -1.42 37.86 -11.66
CA HIS A 235 -1.90 38.02 -10.28
C HIS A 235 -0.86 37.58 -9.25
N ALA A 236 -0.94 38.10 -8.01
CA ALA A 236 0.08 37.91 -6.96
C ALA A 236 0.42 36.43 -6.63
N GLY A 237 -0.48 35.48 -6.91
CA GLY A 237 -0.27 34.03 -6.76
C GLY A 237 0.58 33.38 -7.86
N SER A 238 0.78 34.03 -9.01
CA SER A 238 1.59 33.53 -10.14
C SER A 238 3.10 33.76 -9.98
N LYS A 239 3.53 34.45 -8.91
CA LYS A 239 4.96 34.71 -8.67
C LYS A 239 5.70 33.41 -8.35
N GLY A 240 6.37 32.83 -9.35
CA GLY A 240 7.28 31.69 -9.20
C GLY A 240 6.97 30.48 -10.08
N TYR A 241 5.90 30.51 -10.87
CA TYR A 241 5.55 29.42 -11.80
C TYR A 241 5.57 29.94 -13.24
N ASP A 242 6.53 29.49 -14.05
CA ASP A 242 6.56 29.73 -15.49
C ASP A 242 5.87 28.55 -16.20
N GLY A 243 4.65 28.76 -16.68
CA GLY A 243 3.90 27.80 -17.50
C GLY A 243 2.65 27.20 -16.84
N GLU A 244 2.45 25.90 -17.06
CA GLU A 244 1.29 25.10 -16.63
C GLU A 244 1.15 25.06 -15.09
N SER A 245 0.19 25.80 -14.55
CA SER A 245 0.03 26.04 -13.11
C SER A 245 -1.42 25.97 -12.63
N HIS A 246 -2.42 26.23 -13.48
CA HIS A 246 -3.84 26.16 -13.11
C HIS A 246 -4.58 25.14 -13.97
N PHE A 247 -5.15 24.13 -13.33
CA PHE A 247 -5.87 23.07 -14.01
C PHE A 247 -7.32 22.94 -13.53
N GLU A 248 -8.23 22.66 -14.46
CA GLU A 248 -9.58 22.20 -14.18
C GLU A 248 -9.73 20.77 -14.71
N LEU A 249 -10.06 19.85 -13.81
CA LEU A 249 -10.26 18.43 -14.09
C LEU A 249 -11.74 18.07 -13.92
N GLU A 250 -12.33 17.55 -14.99
CA GLU A 250 -13.64 16.89 -14.96
C GLU A 250 -13.44 15.41 -15.30
N ILE A 251 -13.84 14.53 -14.38
CA ILE A 251 -13.60 13.10 -14.52
C ILE A 251 -14.83 12.30 -14.10
N VAL A 252 -15.14 11.28 -14.91
CA VAL A 252 -16.24 10.34 -14.72
C VAL A 252 -15.64 8.94 -14.67
N ALA A 253 -15.79 8.26 -13.54
CA ALA A 253 -15.25 6.92 -13.36
C ALA A 253 -16.13 6.09 -12.41
N GLU A 254 -16.22 4.79 -12.65
CA GLU A 254 -16.99 3.85 -11.82
C GLU A 254 -16.40 3.70 -10.42
N CYS A 255 -15.08 3.86 -10.27
CA CYS A 255 -14.40 3.76 -8.97
C CYS A 255 -14.83 4.83 -7.95
N PHE A 256 -15.62 5.82 -8.36
CA PHE A 256 -16.20 6.83 -7.48
C PHE A 256 -17.54 6.41 -6.86
N ASP A 257 -18.11 5.29 -7.29
CA ASP A 257 -19.35 4.77 -6.73
C ASP A 257 -19.21 4.45 -5.24
N GLY A 258 -20.25 4.77 -4.47
CA GLY A 258 -20.26 4.65 -3.00
C GLY A 258 -19.33 5.61 -2.25
N LEU A 259 -18.51 6.43 -2.92
CA LEU A 259 -17.61 7.39 -2.28
C LEU A 259 -18.26 8.77 -2.12
N ALA A 260 -18.13 9.36 -0.93
CA ALA A 260 -18.48 10.76 -0.71
C ALA A 260 -17.57 11.70 -1.53
N LEU A 261 -18.08 12.88 -1.91
CA LEU A 261 -17.36 13.85 -2.76
C LEU A 261 -15.95 14.18 -2.26
N VAL A 262 -15.78 14.38 -0.95
CA VAL A 262 -14.47 14.65 -0.34
C VAL A 262 -13.50 13.48 -0.55
N LYS A 263 -13.98 12.23 -0.43
CA LYS A 263 -13.17 11.02 -0.64
C LYS A 263 -12.75 10.85 -2.09
N ARG A 264 -13.61 11.22 -3.05
CA ARG A 264 -13.27 11.26 -4.49
C ARG A 264 -12.14 12.25 -4.77
N HIS A 265 -12.22 13.45 -4.19
CA HIS A 265 -11.17 14.46 -4.34
C HIS A 265 -9.86 14.02 -3.67
N GLN A 266 -9.94 13.43 -2.47
CA GLN A 266 -8.76 12.85 -1.80
C GLN A 266 -8.08 11.79 -2.67
N LEU A 267 -8.85 10.89 -3.28
CA LEU A 267 -8.31 9.86 -4.18
C LEU A 267 -7.56 10.49 -5.37
N ILE A 268 -8.12 11.52 -6.00
CA ILE A 268 -7.49 12.24 -7.11
C ILE A 268 -6.20 12.95 -6.65
N TYR A 269 -6.21 13.62 -5.50
CA TYR A 269 -5.01 14.25 -4.94
C TYR A 269 -3.93 13.22 -4.57
N THR A 270 -4.31 12.04 -4.09
CA THR A 270 -3.39 10.95 -3.80
C THR A 270 -2.70 10.48 -5.08
N ILE A 271 -3.46 10.27 -6.16
CA ILE A 271 -2.95 9.81 -7.45
C ILE A 271 -2.03 10.86 -8.09
N LEU A 272 -2.42 12.13 -8.07
CA LEU A 272 -1.65 13.24 -8.64
C LEU A 272 -0.51 13.74 -7.74
N GLY A 273 -0.25 13.07 -6.61
CA GLY A 273 0.57 13.59 -5.51
C GLY A 273 1.97 14.11 -5.88
N GLU A 274 2.62 13.55 -6.90
CA GLU A 274 3.94 13.99 -7.37
C GLU A 274 3.88 15.22 -8.31
N ILE A 275 2.71 15.45 -8.91
CA ILE A 275 2.44 16.55 -9.82
C ILE A 275 1.88 17.75 -9.03
N MET A 276 1.17 17.51 -7.93
CA MET A 276 0.58 18.55 -7.07
C MET A 276 1.55 19.66 -6.64
N PRO A 277 2.82 19.40 -6.26
CA PRO A 277 3.76 20.46 -5.89
C PRO A 277 4.27 21.30 -7.08
N LYS A 278 4.05 20.84 -8.31
CA LYS A 278 4.50 21.48 -9.55
C LYS A 278 3.42 22.37 -10.17
N ILE A 279 2.18 22.26 -9.69
CA ILE A 279 1.04 23.06 -10.11
C ILE A 279 0.61 24.00 -8.98
N HIS A 280 0.00 25.12 -9.31
CA HIS A 280 -0.47 26.12 -8.35
C HIS A 280 -1.88 25.80 -7.82
N ALA A 281 -2.79 25.38 -8.70
CA ALA A 281 -4.17 25.06 -8.32
C ALA A 281 -4.79 23.98 -9.22
N LEU A 282 -5.62 23.13 -8.62
CA LEU A 282 -6.41 22.12 -9.30
C LEU A 282 -7.87 22.19 -8.83
N GLN A 283 -8.77 22.53 -9.76
CA GLN A 283 -10.21 22.43 -9.57
C GLN A 283 -10.70 21.05 -10.04
N ILE A 284 -11.53 20.39 -9.24
CA ILE A 284 -11.93 18.99 -9.47
C ILE A 284 -13.45 18.88 -9.52
N LYS A 285 -13.96 18.21 -10.56
CA LYS A 285 -15.34 17.69 -10.65
C LYS A 285 -15.27 16.18 -10.89
N ALA A 286 -15.57 15.38 -9.88
CA ALA A 286 -15.51 13.92 -9.92
C ALA A 286 -16.89 13.30 -9.75
N ASN A 287 -17.42 12.70 -10.82
CA ASN A 287 -18.78 12.14 -10.86
C ASN A 287 -18.76 10.64 -11.21
N THR A 288 -19.79 9.90 -10.84
CA THR A 288 -20.04 8.54 -11.37
C THR A 288 -20.76 8.62 -12.73
N PRO A 289 -20.70 7.57 -13.57
CA PRO A 289 -21.49 7.52 -14.80
C PRO A 289 -22.99 7.75 -14.57
N GLU A 290 -23.55 7.21 -13.46
CA GLU A 290 -24.95 7.38 -13.09
C GLU A 290 -25.31 8.84 -12.76
N GLU A 291 -24.44 9.55 -12.02
CA GLU A 291 -24.65 10.96 -11.67
C GLU A 291 -24.63 11.89 -12.89
N VAL A 292 -23.90 11.52 -13.94
CA VAL A 292 -23.89 12.28 -15.20
C VAL A 292 -25.12 11.94 -16.04
N ALA A 293 -25.51 10.66 -16.11
CA ALA A 293 -26.73 10.25 -16.80
C ALA A 293 -27.98 10.92 -16.23
N GLY A 294 -28.09 11.02 -14.90
CA GLY A 294 -29.21 11.69 -14.22
C GLY A 294 -29.25 13.22 -14.38
N LYS A 295 -28.17 13.87 -14.85
CA LYS A 295 -28.12 15.32 -15.11
C LYS A 295 -28.56 15.70 -16.53
N VAL A 296 -28.68 14.75 -17.45
CA VAL A 296 -29.08 15.01 -18.84
C VAL A 296 -30.60 15.06 -19.01
N GLU A 297 -31.37 14.52 -18.05
CA GLU A 297 -32.84 14.46 -18.10
C GLU A 297 -33.56 15.53 -17.26
N ALA A 298 -32.84 16.49 -16.67
CA ALA A 298 -33.38 17.58 -15.84
C ALA A 298 -33.14 18.96 -16.47
#